data_AF-A0A1B9M8S1-F1
#
_entry.id   AF-A0A1B9M8S1-F1
#
_cell.length_a   1.000
_cell.length_b   1.000
_cell.length_c   1.000
_cell.angle_alpha   90.00
_cell.angle_beta   90.00
_cell.angle_gamma   90.00
#
_symmetry.space_group_name_H-M   'P 1'
#
loop_
_entity.id
_entity.type
_entity.pdbx_description
1 polymer ?
#
loop_
_entity_poly.entity_id
_entity_poly.type
_entity_poly.pdbx_seq_one_letter_code
_entity_poly.pdbx_strand_id
1 'polypeptide(L)'
;MNIHKKTKLTPYHRQEIWRLYHKEKITVTDLAKRFMASRPTIYNVLKKARLKLFVLLTSKNERYKTISYGIKRLVKVEKYIVRLSKDYCKLNSKSITLAIL
;
A
#
# COMPACT_ATOMS: atom_id res chain seq x y z
N MET A 1 18.88 0.09 -5.27
CA MET A 1 17.74 0.17 -4.33
C MET A 1 16.91 1.39 -4.70
N ASN A 2 15.66 1.23 -5.15
CA ASN A 2 14.82 2.37 -5.50
C ASN A 2 14.24 2.99 -4.21
N ILE A 3 14.83 4.09 -3.75
CA ILE A 3 14.46 4.79 -2.52
C ILE A 3 13.70 6.04 -2.90
N HIS A 4 12.50 6.20 -2.35
CA HIS A 4 11.71 7.40 -2.58
C HIS A 4 12.36 8.60 -1.87
N LYS A 5 12.39 9.78 -2.52
CA LYS A 5 13.03 11.00 -2.00
C LYS A 5 12.56 11.44 -0.60
N LYS A 6 11.33 11.09 -0.20
CA LYS A 6 10.75 11.40 1.12
C LYS A 6 11.05 10.34 2.19
N THR A 7 11.81 9.29 1.88
CA THR A 7 12.14 8.24 2.85
C THR A 7 13.15 8.75 3.89
N LYS A 8 12.68 9.04 5.11
CA LYS A 8 13.54 9.51 6.22
C LYS A 8 14.58 8.48 6.69
N LEU A 9 14.21 7.20 6.74
CA LEU A 9 15.09 6.13 7.22
C LEU A 9 15.39 5.15 6.10
N THR A 10 16.64 5.19 5.62
CA THR A 10 17.17 4.24 4.64
C THR A 10 17.36 2.87 5.28
N PRO A 11 17.48 1.79 4.47
CA PRO A 11 17.83 0.47 4.97
C PRO A 11 19.14 0.43 5.77
N TYR A 12 20.14 1.22 5.38
CA TYR A 12 21.38 1.38 6.14
C TYR A 12 21.13 2.00 7.52
N HIS A 13 20.33 3.06 7.60
CA HIS A 13 19.95 3.65 8.90
C HIS A 13 19.23 2.63 9.79
N ARG A 14 18.39 1.77 9.23
CA ARG A 14 17.66 0.75 10.00
C ARG A 14 18.58 -0.34 10.54
N GLN A 15 19.58 -0.76 9.77
CA GLN A 15 20.62 -1.69 10.24
C GLN A 15 21.44 -1.05 11.35
N GLU A 16 21.81 0.22 11.19
CA GLU A 16 22.59 0.95 12.18
C GLU A 16 21.79 1.16 13.48
N ILE A 17 20.51 1.54 13.39
CA ILE A 17 19.59 1.61 14.55
C ILE A 17 19.57 0.27 15.30
N TRP A 18 19.50 -0.85 14.58
CA TRP A 18 19.51 -2.19 15.19
C TRP A 18 20.84 -2.50 15.87
N ARG A 19 21.96 -2.20 15.22
CA ARG A 19 23.32 -2.38 15.76
C ARG A 19 23.51 -1.57 17.04
N LEU A 20 23.17 -0.28 17.01
CA LEU A 20 23.28 0.65 18.14
C LEU A 20 22.40 0.22 19.31
N TYR A 21 21.17 -0.23 19.04
CA TYR A 21 20.25 -0.69 20.08
C TYR A 21 20.73 -1.99 20.75
N HIS A 22 21.26 -2.95 19.97
CA HIS A 22 21.66 -4.25 20.51
C HIS A 22 23.08 -4.28 21.09
N LYS A 23 24.06 -3.71 20.39
CA LYS A 23 25.47 -3.74 20.79
C LYS A 23 25.82 -2.62 21.78
N GLU A 24 25.42 -1.40 21.47
CA GLU A 24 25.78 -0.20 22.26
C GLU A 24 24.73 0.16 23.31
N LYS A 25 23.58 -0.55 23.34
CA LYS A 25 22.48 -0.35 24.30
C LYS A 25 21.96 1.09 24.37
N ILE A 26 22.04 1.81 23.25
CA ILE A 26 21.57 3.20 23.16
C ILE A 26 20.05 3.26 23.37
N THR A 27 19.59 4.26 24.12
CA THR A 27 18.16 4.42 24.40
C THR A 27 17.38 4.82 23.14
N VAL A 28 16.09 4.48 23.11
CA VAL A 28 15.19 4.86 21.99
C VAL A 28 15.08 6.38 21.85
N THR A 29 15.21 7.13 22.95
CA THR A 29 15.18 8.60 22.95
C THR A 29 16.38 9.17 22.21
N ASP A 30 17.57 8.64 22.44
CA ASP A 30 18.80 9.12 21.80
C ASP A 30 18.85 8.70 20.33
N LEU A 31 18.37 7.50 20.01
CA LEU A 31 18.18 7.06 18.62
C LEU A 31 17.21 7.98 17.85
N ALA A 32 16.11 8.38 18.48
CA ALA A 32 15.14 9.29 17.87
C ALA A 32 15.77 10.66 17.55
N LYS A 33 16.58 11.20 18.47
CA LYS A 33 17.34 12.44 18.26
C LYS A 33 18.38 12.28 17.14
N ARG A 34 19.21 11.23 17.21
CA ARG A 34 20.30 10.97 16.26
C ARG A 34 19.82 10.80 14.82
N PHE A 35 18.70 10.12 14.62
CA PHE A 35 18.15 9.86 13.28
C PHE A 35 17.03 10.82 12.88
N MET A 36 16.79 11.89 13.64
CA MET A 36 15.73 12.88 13.38
C MET A 36 14.36 12.24 13.08
N ALA A 37 14.06 11.16 13.80
CA ALA A 37 12.88 10.34 13.61
C ALA A 37 12.05 10.32 14.90
N SER A 38 10.73 10.23 14.76
CA SER A 38 9.87 10.13 15.94
C SER A 38 10.11 8.80 16.67
N ARG A 39 9.97 8.81 18.00
CA ARG A 39 10.10 7.58 18.83
C ARG A 39 9.22 6.42 18.32
N PRO A 40 7.94 6.63 17.91
CA PRO A 40 7.13 5.56 17.31
C PRO A 40 7.74 4.96 16.04
N THR A 41 8.44 5.79 15.24
CA THR A 41 9.15 5.31 14.06
C THR A 41 10.30 4.38 14.44
N ILE A 42 11.09 4.75 15.47
CA ILE A 42 12.17 3.90 15.98
C ILE A 42 11.62 2.57 16.52
N TYR A 43 10.55 2.59 17.33
CA TYR A 43 9.91 1.36 17.80
C TYR A 43 9.45 0.45 16.64
N ASN A 44 8.84 1.03 15.60
CA ASN A 44 8.45 0.29 14.40
C ASN A 44 9.64 -0.30 13.64
N VAL A 45 10.74 0.44 13.54
CA VAL A 45 11.98 -0.05 12.94
C VAL A 45 12.55 -1.20 13.74
N LEU A 46 12.65 -1.09 15.07
CA LEU A 46 13.11 -2.17 15.94
C LEU A 46 12.21 -3.41 15.84
N LYS A 47 10.88 -3.23 15.84
CA LYS A 47 9.92 -4.32 15.64
C LYS A 47 10.16 -5.09 14.33
N LYS A 48 10.45 -4.38 13.24
CA LYS A 48 10.74 -4.99 11.92
C LYS A 48 12.16 -5.57 11.84
N ALA A 49 13.13 -4.92 12.47
CA ALA A 49 14.52 -5.38 12.54
C ALA A 49 14.65 -6.70 13.29
N ARG A 50 13.79 -6.96 14.30
CA ARG A 50 13.65 -8.29 14.94
C ARG A 50 13.36 -9.40 13.93
N LEU A 51 12.64 -9.10 12.86
CA LEU A 51 12.33 -10.02 11.76
C LEU A 51 13.35 -9.96 10.63
N LYS A 52 14.51 -9.31 10.85
CA LYS A 52 15.55 -9.03 9.84
C LYS A 52 15.05 -8.23 8.63
N LEU A 53 13.94 -7.49 8.77
CA LEU A 53 13.35 -6.67 7.70
C LEU A 53 13.92 -5.25 7.73
N PHE A 54 15.04 -5.05 7.05
CA PHE A 54 15.68 -3.73 6.92
C PHE A 54 15.25 -2.99 5.65
N VAL A 55 14.76 -3.70 4.64
CA VAL A 55 14.36 -3.15 3.34
C VAL A 55 13.11 -2.26 3.43
N LEU A 56 13.00 -1.31 2.52
CA LEU A 56 11.79 -0.50 2.38
C LEU A 56 10.65 -1.39 1.91
N LEU A 57 9.58 -1.46 2.70
CA LEU A 57 8.37 -2.15 2.29
C LEU A 57 7.66 -1.30 1.24
N THR A 58 7.35 -1.90 0.11
CA THR A 58 6.46 -1.26 -0.86
C THR A 58 5.02 -1.35 -0.36
N SER A 59 4.24 -0.29 -0.52
CA SER A 59 2.79 -0.28 -0.22
C SER A 59 1.95 -1.13 -1.17
N LYS A 60 2.61 -1.86 -2.08
CA LYS A 60 1.94 -2.74 -3.03
C LYS A 60 1.32 -3.90 -2.26
N ASN A 61 0.01 -3.82 -2.03
CA ASN A 61 -0.73 -4.88 -1.37
C ASN A 61 -0.75 -6.12 -2.27
N GLU A 62 -0.14 -7.21 -1.80
CA GLU A 62 -0.07 -8.48 -2.53
C GLU A 62 -1.46 -8.98 -2.94
N ARG A 63 -2.50 -8.69 -2.14
CA ARG A 63 -3.90 -8.98 -2.47
C ARG A 63 -4.25 -8.56 -3.89
N TYR A 64 -3.85 -7.36 -4.31
CA TYR A 64 -4.22 -6.79 -5.60
C TYR A 64 -3.39 -7.29 -6.78
N LYS A 65 -2.24 -7.92 -6.52
CA LYS A 65 -1.40 -8.54 -7.56
C LYS A 65 -1.80 -9.98 -7.87
N THR A 66 -2.52 -10.64 -6.95
CA THR A 66 -2.93 -12.02 -7.16
C THR A 66 -3.87 -12.14 -8.36
N ILE A 67 -3.66 -13.19 -9.17
CA ILE A 67 -4.54 -13.55 -10.29
C ILE A 67 -5.98 -13.72 -9.78
N SER A 68 -6.15 -14.32 -8.59
CA SER A 68 -7.45 -14.47 -7.94
C SER A 68 -8.19 -13.13 -7.77
N TYR A 69 -7.50 -12.08 -7.33
CA TYR A 69 -8.11 -10.75 -7.21
C TYR A 69 -8.39 -10.13 -8.58
N GLY A 70 -7.49 -10.31 -9.54
CA GLY A 70 -7.68 -9.88 -10.93
C GLY A 70 -8.97 -10.42 -11.53
N ILE A 71 -9.17 -11.75 -11.46
CA ILE A 71 -10.38 -12.42 -11.95
C ILE A 71 -11.63 -11.90 -11.25
N LYS A 72 -11.61 -11.78 -9.91
CA LYS A 72 -12.75 -11.23 -9.15
C LYS A 72 -13.10 -9.81 -9.57
N ARG A 73 -12.11 -8.97 -9.88
CA ARG A 73 -12.34 -7.61 -10.37
C ARG A 73 -12.89 -7.60 -11.79
N LEU A 74 -12.37 -8.45 -12.68
CA LEU A 74 -12.86 -8.57 -14.06
C LEU A 74 -14.34 -8.95 -14.08
N VAL A 75 -14.75 -9.98 -13.34
CA VAL A 75 -16.16 -10.40 -13.24
C VAL A 75 -17.05 -9.26 -12.73
N LYS A 76 -16.56 -8.47 -11.76
CA LYS A 76 -17.32 -7.32 -11.24
C LYS A 76 -17.49 -6.23 -12.31
N VAL A 77 -16.43 -5.94 -13.07
CA VAL A 77 -16.44 -4.94 -14.15
C VAL A 77 -17.35 -5.38 -15.29
N GLU A 78 -17.25 -6.65 -15.71
CA GLU A 78 -18.08 -7.23 -16.76
C GLU A 78 -19.58 -7.13 -16.42
N LYS A 79 -19.97 -7.56 -15.21
CA LYS A 79 -21.36 -7.44 -14.74
C LYS A 79 -21.86 -6.00 -14.74
N TYR A 80 -20.99 -5.05 -14.43
CA TYR A 80 -21.34 -3.63 -14.46
C TYR A 80 -21.56 -3.13 -15.88
N ILE A 81 -20.68 -3.46 -16.83
CA ILE A 81 -20.80 -3.10 -18.25
C ILE A 81 -22.08 -3.69 -18.85
N VAL A 82 -22.36 -4.98 -18.60
CA VAL A 82 -23.57 -5.64 -19.09
C VAL A 82 -24.83 -4.96 -18.55
N ARG A 83 -24.82 -4.57 -17.26
CA ARG A 83 -25.95 -3.86 -16.65
C ARG A 83 -26.15 -2.50 -17.31
N LEU A 84 -25.08 -1.70 -17.44
CA LEU A 84 -25.14 -0.42 -18.10
C LEU A 84 -25.70 -0.54 -19.52
N SER A 85 -25.17 -1.48 -20.31
CA SER A 85 -25.65 -1.72 -21.69
C SER A 85 -27.14 -2.05 -21.72
N LYS A 86 -27.64 -2.92 -20.82
CA LYS A 86 -29.07 -3.22 -20.71
C LYS A 86 -29.90 -1.99 -20.35
N ASP A 87 -29.41 -1.16 -19.42
CA ASP A 87 -30.11 0.04 -18.99
C ASP A 87 -30.16 1.09 -20.12
N TYR A 88 -29.06 1.28 -20.86
CA TYR A 88 -29.03 2.12 -22.07
C TYR A 88 -30.02 1.66 -23.13
N CYS A 89 -30.07 0.36 -23.44
CA CYS A 89 -31.03 -0.18 -24.41
C CYS A 89 -32.48 0.05 -23.96
N LYS A 90 -32.79 -0.12 -22.66
CA LYS A 90 -34.13 0.14 -22.12
C LYS A 90 -34.52 1.62 -22.17
N LEU A 91 -33.58 2.53 -21.93
CA LEU A 91 -33.84 3.96 -22.02
C LEU A 91 -34.14 4.37 -23.47
N ASN A 92 -33.35 3.87 -24.42
CA ASN A 92 -33.55 4.16 -25.85
C ASN A 92 -34.87 3.58 -26.38
N SER A 93 -35.22 2.34 -26.02
CA SER A 93 -36.49 1.74 -26.47
C SER A 93 -37.70 2.51 -25.92
N LYS A 94 -37.68 2.92 -24.64
CA LYS A 94 -38.72 3.77 -24.05
C LYS A 94 -38.82 5.13 -24.72
N SER A 95 -37.68 5.76 -25.05
CA SER A 95 -37.65 7.04 -25.76
C SER A 95 -38.27 6.94 -27.15
N ILE A 96 -38.04 5.82 -27.86
CA ILE A 96 -38.65 5.56 -29.18
C ILE A 96 -40.16 5.36 -29.03
N THR A 97 -40.61 4.56 -28.05
CA THR A 97 -42.04 4.34 -27.81
C THR A 97 -42.78 5.63 -27.44
N LEU A 98 -42.17 6.50 -26.63
CA LEU A 98 -42.75 7.80 -26.25
C LEU A 98 -42.78 8.80 -27.41
N ALA A 99 -41.91 8.64 -28.42
CA ALA A 99 -41.87 9.50 -29.60
C ALA A 99 -42.85 9.07 -30.71
N ILE A 100 -43.38 7.85 -30.63
CA ILE A 100 -44.34 7.29 -31.61
C ILE A 100 -45.80 7.48 -31.13
N LEU A 101 -46.02 7.79 -29.85
CA LEU A 101 -47.32 8.14 -29.24
C LEU A 101 -47.56 9.65 -29.32
#